data_AF-A0A2D4MP86-F1
#
_entry.id   AF-A0A2D4MP86-F1
#
_cell.length_a   1.000
_cell.length_b   1.000
_cell.length_c   1.000
_cell.angle_alpha   90.00
_cell.angle_beta   90.00
_cell.angle_gamma   90.00
#
_symmetry.space_group_name_H-M   'P 1'
#
loop_
_entity.id
_entity.type
_entity.pdbx_description
1 polymer ?
#
loop_
_entity_poly.entity_id
_entity_poly.type
_entity_poly.pdbx_seq_one_letter_code
_entity_poly.pdbx_strand_id
1 'polypeptide(L)'
;EDDGAFYLSDALATHNQTLQALSVTYNNISGAGLVALSDAMKTNPVLSYIYIWGNKFDEAACVAFAELLQTGRLKPTGTDVEPYEVDGRIYLAEVSHGLKRHYYWTPSYGEPDNEYENASLAINPVIEHL
;
A
#
# COMPACT_ATOMS: atom_id res chain seq x y z
N GLU A 1 4.36 -19.71 0.12
CA GLU A 1 4.46 -18.34 -0.47
C GLU A 1 3.77 -17.33 0.45
N ASP A 2 2.60 -17.67 1.03
CA ASP A 2 1.85 -16.75 1.90
C ASP A 2 2.34 -16.61 3.35
N ASP A 3 3.18 -17.53 3.83
CA ASP A 3 3.67 -17.49 5.22
C ASP A 3 4.28 -16.13 5.58
N GLY A 4 5.07 -15.54 4.68
CA GLY A 4 5.64 -14.21 4.87
C GLY A 4 4.57 -13.12 4.98
N ALA A 5 3.50 -13.19 4.18
CA ALA A 5 2.38 -12.26 4.27
C ALA A 5 1.60 -12.44 5.57
N PHE A 6 1.41 -13.68 6.05
CA PHE A 6 0.76 -13.95 7.33
C PHE A 6 1.57 -13.41 8.52
N TYR A 7 2.87 -13.68 8.58
CA TYR A 7 3.73 -13.13 9.64
C TYR A 7 3.81 -11.61 9.59
N LEU A 8 3.88 -11.03 8.39
CA LEU A 8 3.86 -9.58 8.24
C LEU A 8 2.54 -8.99 8.71
N SER A 9 1.41 -9.60 8.36
CA SER A 9 0.08 -9.18 8.80
C SER A 9 -0.06 -9.23 10.31
N ASP A 10 0.39 -10.32 10.95
CA ASP A 10 0.37 -10.48 12.40
C ASP A 10 1.22 -9.40 13.09
N ALA A 11 2.46 -9.17 12.62
CA ALA A 11 3.33 -8.15 13.15
C ALA A 11 2.75 -6.72 12.99
N LEU A 12 2.09 -6.43 11.87
CA LEU A 12 1.40 -5.17 11.64
C LEU A 12 0.19 -5.01 12.56
N ALA A 13 -0.62 -6.05 12.75
CA ALA A 13 -1.81 -6.00 13.58
C ALA A 13 -1.47 -5.85 15.08
N THR A 14 -0.39 -6.49 15.53
CA THR A 14 -0.15 -6.70 16.97
C THR A 14 1.03 -5.93 17.54
N HIS A 15 2.06 -5.59 16.76
CA HIS A 15 3.33 -5.09 17.31
C HIS A 15 3.75 -3.75 16.70
N ASN A 16 3.59 -3.57 15.39
CA ASN A 16 4.08 -2.39 14.70
C ASN A 16 3.03 -1.27 14.67
N GLN A 17 3.25 -0.23 15.46
CA GLN A 17 2.40 0.95 15.53
C GLN A 17 3.08 2.22 14.97
N THR A 18 4.09 2.06 14.11
CA THR A 18 4.87 3.20 13.57
C THR A 18 4.98 3.20 12.05
N LEU A 19 4.88 2.03 11.41
CA LEU A 19 4.96 1.92 9.95
C LEU A 19 3.74 2.55 9.28
N GLN A 20 3.97 3.59 8.50
CA GLN A 20 2.91 4.30 7.78
C GLN A 20 2.70 3.80 6.35
N ALA A 21 3.74 3.23 5.71
CA ALA A 21 3.71 2.79 4.33
C ALA A 21 4.37 1.43 4.15
N LEU A 22 3.68 0.53 3.44
CA LEU A 22 4.17 -0.80 3.09
C LEU A 22 4.08 -1.02 1.57
N SER A 23 5.14 -1.53 0.97
CA SER A 23 5.11 -2.01 -0.41
C SER A 23 5.48 -3.48 -0.46
N VAL A 24 4.58 -4.29 -1.03
CA VAL A 24 4.76 -5.72 -1.26
C VAL A 24 4.50 -6.09 -2.72
N THR A 25 4.72 -5.14 -3.63
CA THR A 25 4.46 -5.31 -5.06
C THR A 25 5.31 -6.44 -5.67
N TYR A 26 4.75 -7.24 -6.58
CA TYR A 26 5.45 -8.30 -7.31
C TYR A 26 6.10 -9.39 -6.42
N ASN A 27 5.43 -9.78 -5.34
CA ASN A 27 5.93 -10.81 -4.41
C ASN A 27 5.23 -12.16 -4.54
N ASN A 28 4.40 -12.35 -5.57
CA ASN A 28 3.69 -13.60 -5.82
C ASN A 28 2.80 -14.06 -4.64
N ILE A 29 2.36 -13.11 -3.80
CA ILE A 29 1.46 -13.35 -2.66
C ILE A 29 0.10 -13.78 -3.22
N SER A 30 -0.50 -14.81 -2.63
CA SER A 30 -1.83 -15.28 -3.01
C SER A 30 -2.94 -14.39 -2.44
N GLY A 31 -4.18 -14.60 -2.89
CA GLY A 31 -5.32 -13.88 -2.34
C GLY A 31 -5.48 -14.04 -0.83
N ALA A 32 -5.16 -15.22 -0.27
CA ALA A 32 -5.21 -15.45 1.17
C ALA A 32 -4.22 -14.56 1.94
N GLY A 33 -3.00 -14.42 1.43
CA GLY A 33 -1.99 -13.53 2.03
C GLY A 33 -2.38 -12.05 1.90
N LEU A 34 -2.98 -11.66 0.78
CA LEU A 34 -3.49 -10.29 0.57
C LEU A 34 -4.68 -9.96 1.49
N VAL A 35 -5.60 -10.91 1.70
CA VAL A 35 -6.71 -10.76 2.65
C VAL A 35 -6.17 -10.55 4.06
N ALA A 36 -5.16 -11.33 4.48
CA ALA A 36 -4.52 -11.15 5.79
C ALA A 36 -3.91 -9.74 5.95
N LEU A 37 -3.26 -9.21 4.91
CA LEU A 37 -2.71 -7.85 4.94
C LEU A 37 -3.82 -6.79 5.03
N SER A 38 -4.94 -7.00 4.33
CA SER A 38 -6.12 -6.15 4.43
C SER A 38 -6.69 -6.15 5.86
N ASP A 39 -6.83 -7.32 6.47
CA ASP A 39 -7.35 -7.45 7.84
C ASP A 39 -6.42 -6.81 8.87
N ALA A 40 -5.10 -6.94 8.69
CA ALA A 40 -4.13 -6.23 9.51
C ALA A 40 -4.23 -4.70 9.35
N MET A 41 -4.51 -4.20 8.15
CA MET A 41 -4.76 -2.78 7.93
C MET A 41 -6.05 -2.30 8.61
N LYS A 42 -7.11 -3.12 8.66
CA LYS A 42 -8.35 -2.78 9.37
C LYS A 42 -8.10 -2.52 10.87
N THR A 43 -7.15 -3.23 11.49
CA THR A 43 -6.87 -3.13 12.93
C THR A 43 -5.72 -2.19 13.29
N ASN A 44 -4.70 -2.06 12.43
CA ASN A 44 -3.58 -1.15 12.64
C ASN A 44 -4.02 0.29 12.36
N PRO A 45 -3.97 1.26 13.29
CA PRO A 45 -4.44 2.62 13.04
C PRO A 45 -3.44 3.54 12.32
N VAL A 46 -2.18 3.11 12.16
CA VAL A 46 -1.08 3.97 11.65
C VAL A 46 -0.77 3.70 10.18
N LEU A 47 -0.87 2.44 9.76
CA LEU A 47 -0.61 2.06 8.37
C LEU A 47 -1.62 2.77 7.44
N SER A 48 -1.13 3.67 6.60
CA SER A 48 -1.97 4.53 5.75
C SER A 48 -1.77 4.29 4.26
N TYR A 49 -0.63 3.69 3.89
CA TYR A 49 -0.28 3.38 2.52
C TYR A 49 0.06 1.89 2.38
N ILE A 50 -0.52 1.22 1.40
CA ILE A 50 -0.21 -0.17 1.06
C ILE A 50 -0.21 -0.37 -0.46
N TYR A 51 0.90 -0.89 -0.99
CA TYR A 51 1.09 -1.12 -2.42
C TYR A 51 1.24 -2.62 -2.68
N ILE A 52 0.34 -3.19 -3.47
CA ILE A 52 0.16 -4.63 -3.62
C ILE A 52 0.15 -5.10 -5.08
N TRP A 53 0.29 -4.19 -6.05
CA TRP A 53 0.22 -4.57 -7.47
C TRP A 53 1.26 -5.63 -7.86
N GLY A 54 0.91 -6.47 -8.84
CA GLY A 54 1.77 -7.57 -9.30
C GLY A 54 1.74 -8.81 -8.40
N ASN A 55 0.81 -8.91 -7.45
CA ASN A 55 0.51 -10.14 -6.72
C ASN A 55 -0.67 -10.90 -7.36
N LYS A 56 -1.05 -12.05 -6.81
CA LYS A 56 -2.16 -12.87 -7.31
C LYS A 56 -3.46 -12.41 -6.63
N PHE A 57 -4.30 -11.70 -7.39
CA PHE A 57 -5.61 -11.28 -6.92
C PHE A 57 -6.67 -12.34 -7.24
N ASP A 58 -7.29 -12.89 -6.21
CA ASP A 58 -8.54 -13.62 -6.33
C ASP A 58 -9.73 -12.73 -5.93
N GLU A 59 -10.94 -13.26 -6.07
CA GLU A 59 -12.19 -12.53 -5.78
C GLU A 59 -12.22 -12.03 -4.32
N ALA A 60 -11.72 -12.83 -3.37
CA ALA A 60 -11.70 -12.45 -1.96
C ALA A 60 -10.75 -11.26 -1.70
N ALA A 61 -9.55 -11.28 -2.29
CA ALA A 61 -8.61 -10.18 -2.18
C ALA A 61 -9.15 -8.90 -2.85
N CYS A 62 -9.75 -9.01 -4.03
CA CYS A 62 -10.38 -7.87 -4.71
C CYS A 62 -11.46 -7.22 -3.84
N VAL A 63 -12.36 -8.02 -3.27
CA VAL A 63 -13.41 -7.54 -2.37
C VAL A 63 -12.81 -6.90 -1.12
N ALA A 64 -11.82 -7.53 -0.49
CA ALA A 64 -11.20 -7.03 0.74
C ALA A 64 -10.57 -5.64 0.55
N PHE A 65 -9.83 -5.42 -0.54
CA PHE A 65 -9.25 -4.11 -0.84
C PHE A 65 -10.29 -3.09 -1.30
N ALA A 66 -11.34 -3.51 -2.00
CA ALA A 66 -12.46 -2.63 -2.33
C ALA A 66 -13.19 -2.14 -1.08
N GLU A 67 -13.43 -3.00 -0.08
CA GLU A 67 -14.00 -2.63 1.21
C GLU A 67 -13.12 -1.62 1.96
N LEU A 68 -11.80 -1.82 1.96
CA LEU A 68 -10.87 -0.87 2.59
C LEU A 68 -10.98 0.54 1.98
N LEU A 69 -11.09 0.62 0.66
CA LEU A 69 -11.26 1.88 -0.07
C LEU A 69 -12.65 2.49 0.18
N GLN A 70 -13.70 1.68 0.14
CA GLN A 70 -15.08 2.13 0.33
C GLN A 70 -15.33 2.66 1.74
N THR A 71 -14.76 2.00 2.76
CA THR A 71 -14.85 2.44 4.17
C THR A 71 -13.98 3.65 4.47
N GLY A 72 -13.13 4.07 3.52
CA GLY A 72 -12.17 5.16 3.71
C GLY A 72 -10.99 4.79 4.61
N ARG A 73 -10.88 3.53 5.04
CA ARG A 73 -9.74 3.04 5.82
C ARG A 73 -8.46 3.13 5.00
N LEU A 74 -8.52 2.75 3.72
CA LEU A 74 -7.49 2.99 2.73
C LEU A 74 -7.94 4.16 1.86
N LYS A 75 -7.12 5.21 1.73
CA LYS A 75 -7.40 6.31 0.80
C LYS A 75 -7.02 5.88 -0.62
N PRO A 76 -7.69 6.35 -1.69
CA PRO A 76 -7.29 6.06 -3.06
C PRO A 76 -5.84 6.47 -3.39
N THR A 77 -5.32 7.52 -2.75
CA THR A 77 -3.91 7.95 -2.87
C THR A 77 -2.94 7.07 -2.08
N GLY A 78 -3.45 6.15 -1.26
CA GLY A 78 -2.70 5.28 -0.36
C GLY A 78 -2.35 3.93 -0.96
N THR A 79 -2.63 3.68 -2.24
CA THR A 79 -2.41 2.38 -2.86
C THR A 79 -2.13 2.51 -4.35
N ASP A 80 -1.67 1.41 -4.96
CA ASP A 80 -1.45 1.26 -6.40
C ASP A 80 -2.57 0.46 -7.09
N VAL A 81 -3.71 0.26 -6.41
CA VAL A 81 -4.86 -0.46 -6.97
C VAL A 81 -6.17 0.34 -6.91
N GLU A 82 -6.99 0.19 -7.93
CA GLU A 82 -8.36 0.71 -7.99
C GLU A 82 -9.36 -0.42 -8.30
N PRO A 83 -10.42 -0.59 -7.50
CA PRO A 83 -11.48 -1.54 -7.78
C PRO A 83 -12.31 -1.15 -9.00
N TYR A 84 -12.62 -2.12 -9.85
CA TYR A 84 -13.59 -2.00 -10.93
C TYR A 84 -14.48 -3.24 -10.99
N GLU A 85 -15.69 -3.08 -11.54
CA GLU A 85 -16.67 -4.15 -11.62
C GLU A 85 -16.85 -4.62 -13.06
N VAL A 86 -16.88 -5.93 -13.27
CA VAL A 86 -17.23 -6.58 -14.54
C VAL A 86 -18.20 -7.71 -14.24
N ASP A 87 -19.41 -7.67 -14.82
CA ASP A 87 -20.44 -8.70 -14.66
C ASP A 87 -20.76 -9.06 -13.19
N GLY A 88 -20.79 -8.06 -12.30
CA GLY A 88 -21.06 -8.26 -10.87
C GLY A 88 -19.86 -8.76 -10.06
N ARG A 89 -18.68 -8.90 -10.66
CA ARG A 89 -17.44 -9.31 -9.99
C ARG A 89 -16.48 -8.13 -9.86
N ILE A 90 -15.88 -7.99 -8.68
CA ILE A 90 -14.90 -6.96 -8.38
C ILE A 90 -13.50 -7.44 -8.78
N TYR A 91 -12.78 -6.57 -9.47
CA TYR A 91 -11.39 -6.73 -9.86
C TYR A 91 -10.59 -5.51 -9.43
N LEU A 92 -9.26 -5.63 -9.40
CA LEU A 92 -8.33 -4.54 -9.12
C LEU A 92 -7.53 -4.19 -10.37
N ALA A 93 -7.45 -2.91 -10.70
CA ALA A 93 -6.61 -2.37 -11.77
C ALA A 93 -5.43 -1.61 -11.18
N GLU A 94 -4.29 -1.60 -11.87
CA GLU A 94 -3.14 -0.78 -11.48
C GLU A 94 -3.46 0.69 -11.64
N VAL A 95 -3.08 1.50 -10.66
CA VAL A 95 -3.05 2.95 -10.78
C VAL A 95 -1.64 3.47 -10.54
N SER A 96 -1.23 4.51 -11.26
CA SER A 96 0.14 5.04 -11.26
C SER A 96 0.55 5.81 -9.98
N HIS A 97 -0.07 5.49 -8.84
CA HIS A 97 0.13 6.13 -7.54
C HIS A 97 1.16 5.41 -6.67
N GLY A 98 1.78 4.33 -7.18
CA GLY A 98 2.83 3.60 -6.48
C GLY A 98 4.00 4.49 -6.03
N LEU A 99 4.72 4.04 -5.00
CA LEU A 99 6.07 4.55 -4.70
C LEU A 99 6.87 4.58 -6.01
N LYS A 100 7.20 5.79 -6.50
CA LYS A 100 7.98 5.97 -7.72
C LYS A 100 9.18 5.04 -7.63
N ARG A 101 9.17 4.02 -8.48
CA ARG A 101 10.28 3.11 -8.66
C ARG A 101 11.46 3.92 -9.18
N HIS A 102 12.26 4.48 -8.27
CA HIS A 102 13.61 4.90 -8.60
C HIS A 102 14.44 3.62 -8.80
N TYR A 103 14.15 2.88 -9.88
CA TYR A 103 14.90 1.68 -10.28
C TYR A 103 16.35 2.03 -10.67
N TYR A 104 16.64 3.32 -10.90
CA TYR A 104 17.98 3.84 -11.10
C TYR A 104 18.20 5.02 -10.16
N TRP A 105 18.72 4.74 -8.98
CA TRP A 105 19.54 5.70 -8.26
C TRP A 105 20.69 6.10 -9.19
N THR A 106 20.58 7.24 -9.85
CA THR A 106 21.73 7.93 -10.42
C THR A 106 22.34 8.67 -9.23
N PRO A 107 23.58 8.36 -8.80
CA PRO A 107 24.22 9.18 -7.79
C PRO A 107 24.48 10.54 -8.43
N SER A 108 23.74 11.56 -8.00
CA SER A 108 24.08 12.96 -8.28
C SER A 108 25.31 13.32 -7.46
N TYR A 109 26.49 12.92 -7.94
CA TYR A 109 27.69 13.66 -7.59
C TYR A 109 27.60 15.03 -8.29
N GLY A 110 27.32 16.06 -7.50
CA GLY A 110 27.19 17.46 -7.87
C GLY A 110 26.63 18.22 -6.67
N GLU A 111 27.20 19.37 -6.33
CA GLU A 111 26.90 20.08 -5.07
C GLU A 111 25.41 20.39 -4.87
N PRO A 112 24.92 20.35 -3.62
CA PRO A 112 23.51 20.49 -3.31
C PRO A 112 23.11 21.95 -3.42
N ASP A 113 22.47 22.33 -4.51
CA ASP A 113 21.94 23.69 -4.70
C ASP A 113 20.41 23.76 -4.59
N ASN A 114 19.79 22.79 -3.90
CA ASN A 114 18.36 22.84 -3.65
C ASN A 114 17.95 22.06 -2.39
N GLU A 115 17.39 22.76 -1.40
CA GLU A 115 16.90 22.20 -0.11
C GLU A 115 15.72 21.21 -0.25
N TYR A 116 15.31 20.89 -1.48
CA TYR A 116 14.23 19.96 -1.78
C TYR A 116 14.69 18.62 -2.37
N GLU A 117 16.00 18.36 -2.48
CA GLU A 117 16.50 17.12 -3.11
C GLU A 117 16.47 15.87 -2.22
N ASN A 118 16.19 16.01 -0.93
CA ASN A 118 15.77 14.88 -0.10
C ASN A 118 14.24 14.73 -0.16
N ALA A 119 13.70 14.51 -1.36
CA ALA A 119 12.31 14.14 -1.53
C ALA A 119 12.08 12.65 -1.13
N SER A 120 12.53 12.27 0.06
CA SER A 120 11.76 11.32 0.85
C SER A 120 10.38 11.94 0.99
N LEU A 121 9.38 11.31 0.41
CA LEU A 121 7.98 11.71 0.46
C LEU A 121 7.63 12.28 1.85
N ALA A 122 7.59 13.61 1.97
CA ALA A 122 7.12 14.25 3.17
C ALA A 122 5.63 13.92 3.25
N ILE A 123 5.29 12.90 4.04
CA ILE A 123 3.91 12.65 4.45
C ILE A 123 3.54 13.86 5.32
N ASN A 124 3.06 14.91 4.67
CA ASN A 124 2.62 16.10 5.37
C ASN A 124 1.40 15.70 6.22
N PRO A 125 1.45 15.81 7.56
CA PRO A 125 0.26 15.69 8.35
C PRO A 125 -0.68 16.82 7.91
N VAL A 126 -1.90 16.49 7.52
CA VAL A 126 -2.96 17.46 7.34
C VAL A 126 -3.31 18.00 8.73
N ILE A 127 -2.56 19.02 9.16
CA ILE A 127 -3.02 19.93 10.20
C ILE A 127 -3.77 21.02 9.45
N GLU A 128 -5.07 20.78 9.21
CA GLU A 128 -5.97 21.91 9.03
C GLU A 128 -6.23 22.52 10.42
N HIS A 129 -5.74 23.74 10.57
CA HIS A 129 -5.93 24.59 11.73
C HIS A 129 -7.40 25.03 11.86
N LEU A 130 -7.89 24.98 13.12
CA LEU A 130 -8.90 25.83 13.77
C LEU A 130 -10.30 25.96 13.14
#